data_AF-A0A9I9ELF6-F1
#
_entry.id   AF-A0A9I9ELF6-F1
#
_cell.length_a   1.000
_cell.length_b   1.000
_cell.length_c   1.000
_cell.angle_alpha   90.00
_cell.angle_beta   90.00
_cell.angle_gamma   90.00
#
_symmetry.space_group_name_H-M   'P 1'
#
loop_
_entity.id
_entity.type
_entity.pdbx_description
1 polymer ?
#
loop_
_entity_poly.entity_id
_entity_poly.type
_entity_poly.pdbx_seq_one_letter_code
_entity_poly.pdbx_strand_id
1 'polypeptide(L)' 'MNKGLMKLRNKFFLEYRLTQFLEFAKFHVNAYGRLRCPCKRCLNLNSSSLEGF' A
#
# COMPACT_ATOMS: atom_id res chain seq x y z
N MET A 1 -21.29 -22.75 -23.95
CA MET A 1 -20.84 -21.49 -23.32
C MET A 1 -20.29 -20.56 -24.38
N ASN A 2 -20.70 -19.29 -24.39
CA ASN A 2 -20.35 -18.33 -25.43
C ASN A 2 -18.92 -17.78 -25.22
N LYS A 3 -18.05 -17.83 -26.23
CA LYS A 3 -16.62 -17.46 -26.13
C LYS A 3 -16.40 -16.00 -25.67
N GLY A 4 -17.32 -15.11 -26.02
CA GLY A 4 -17.29 -13.70 -25.58
C GLY A 4 -17.46 -13.54 -24.06
N LEU A 5 -18.30 -14.36 -23.45
CA LEU A 5 -18.58 -14.31 -22.01
C LEU A 5 -17.35 -14.77 -21.18
N MET A 6 -16.62 -15.78 -21.68
CA MET A 6 -15.37 -16.24 -21.05
C MET A 6 -14.27 -15.16 -21.06
N LYS A 7 -14.13 -14.42 -22.17
CA LYS A 7 -13.15 -13.32 -22.27
C LYS A 7 -13.45 -12.21 -21.27
N LEU A 8 -14.71 -11.78 -21.17
CA LEU A 8 -15.12 -10.77 -20.19
C LEU A 8 -14.84 -11.24 -18.76
N ARG A 9 -15.23 -12.47 -18.42
CA ARG A 9 -14.98 -13.05 -17.08
C ARG A 9 -13.49 -13.07 -16.73
N ASN A 10 -12.63 -13.49 -17.67
CA ASN A 10 -11.19 -13.52 -17.44
C ASN A 10 -10.60 -12.12 -17.27
N LYS A 11 -11.09 -11.14 -18.05
CA LYS A 11 -10.66 -9.74 -17.91
C LYS A 11 -11.02 -9.18 -16.54
N PHE A 12 -12.28 -9.33 -16.11
CA PHE A 12 -12.73 -8.90 -14.78
C PHE A 12 -11.96 -9.59 -13.65
N PHE A 13 -11.68 -10.89 -13.80
CA PHE A 13 -10.93 -11.65 -12.80
C PHE A 13 -9.47 -11.16 -12.65
N LEU A 14 -8.83 -10.79 -13.76
CA LEU A 14 -7.48 -10.19 -13.77
C LEU A 14 -7.47 -8.81 -13.11
N GLU A 15 -8.40 -7.93 -13.50
CA GLU A 15 -8.52 -6.58 -12.92
C GLU A 15 -8.78 -6.63 -11.41
N TYR A 16 -9.65 -7.56 -10.96
CA TYR A 16 -9.93 -7.77 -9.55
C TYR A 16 -8.68 -8.23 -8.77
N ARG A 17 -7.93 -9.23 -9.29
CA ARG A 17 -6.69 -9.69 -8.66
C ARG A 17 -5.61 -8.61 -8.60
N LEU A 18 -5.46 -7.82 -9.66
CA LEU A 18 -4.51 -6.70 -9.69
C LEU A 18 -4.87 -5.64 -8.63
N THR A 19 -6.16 -5.37 -8.45
CA THR A 19 -6.64 -4.43 -7.43
C THR A 19 -6.32 -4.92 -6.01
N GLN A 20 -6.60 -6.19 -5.71
CA GLN A 20 -6.22 -6.80 -4.42
C GLN A 20 -4.72 -6.77 -4.19
N PHE A 21 -3.91 -7.06 -5.22
CA PHE A 21 -2.46 -7.03 -5.11
C PHE A 21 -1.94 -5.61 -4.82
N LEU A 22 -2.48 -4.58 -5.47
CA LEU A 22 -2.11 -3.20 -5.21
C LEU A 22 -2.49 -2.74 -3.81
N GLU A 23 -3.66 -3.16 -3.31
CA GLU A 23 -4.10 -2.85 -1.95
C GLU A 23 -3.22 -3.53 -0.89
N PHE A 24 -2.90 -4.80 -1.10
CA PHE A 24 -1.92 -5.54 -0.30
C PHE A 24 -0.54 -4.85 -0.33
N ALA A 25 -0.04 -4.51 -1.51
CA ALA A 25 1.24 -3.83 -1.67
C ALA A 25 1.26 -2.46 -0.96
N LYS A 26 0.19 -1.66 -1.08
CA LYS A 26 0.06 -0.38 -0.34
C LYS A 26 0.09 -0.60 1.17
N PHE A 27 -0.66 -1.56 1.68
CA PHE A 27 -0.68 -1.89 3.10
C PHE A 27 0.70 -2.29 3.59
N HIS A 28 1.38 -3.20 2.87
CA HIS A 28 2.70 -3.66 3.24
C HIS A 28 3.77 -2.58 3.09
N VAL A 29 3.78 -1.80 2.02
CA VAL A 29 4.73 -0.69 1.85
C VAL A 29 4.51 0.39 2.92
N ASN A 30 3.27 0.74 3.25
CA ASN A 30 3.01 1.71 4.32
C ASN A 30 3.36 1.17 5.71
N ALA A 31 3.05 -0.10 6.00
CA ALA A 31 3.38 -0.73 7.27
C ALA A 31 4.90 -0.88 7.43
N TYR A 32 5.60 -1.46 6.46
CA TYR A 32 7.05 -1.66 6.50
C TYR A 32 7.84 -0.35 6.31
N GLY A 33 7.32 0.59 5.53
CA GLY A 33 7.90 1.92 5.33
C GLY A 33 7.82 2.79 6.58
N ARG A 34 6.72 2.73 7.35
CA ARG A 34 6.63 3.39 8.67
C ARG A 34 7.46 2.70 9.74
N LEU A 35 7.62 1.37 9.67
CA LEU A 35 8.36 0.59 10.68
C LEU A 35 9.89 0.69 10.56
N ARG A 36 10.43 1.37 9.54
CA ARG A 36 11.89 1.52 9.36
C ARG A 36 12.32 2.99 9.20
N CYS A 37 12.17 3.81 10.24
CA CYS A 37 13.35 4.56 10.67
C CYS A 37 13.90 3.92 11.94
N PRO A 38 14.89 3.03 11.86
CA PRO A 38 15.60 2.52 13.05
C PRO A 38 16.49 3.60 13.70
N CYS A 39 16.31 4.86 13.32
CA CYS A 39 17.09 5.97 13.80
C CYS A 39 16.50 6.48 15.12
N LYS A 40 17.19 6.25 16.24
CA LYS A 40 16.87 6.90 17.54
C LYS A 40 16.72 8.44 17.41
N ARG A 41 17.32 9.06 16.39
CA ARG A 41 17.22 10.50 16.10
C ARG A 41 15.86 10.97 15.57
N CYS A 42 15.09 10.18 14.80
CA CYS A 42 13.79 10.67 14.29
C CYS A 42 12.66 10.56 15.31
N LEU A 43 12.77 9.66 16.29
CA LEU A 43 11.77 9.55 17.35
C LEU A 43 11.78 10.76 18.30
N ASN A 44 12.94 11.42 18.44
CA ASN A 44 13.12 12.58 19.32
C ASN A 44 12.77 13.94 18.68
N LEU A 45 12.46 13.99 17.38
CA LEU A 45 12.17 15.25 16.69
C LEU A 45 10.73 15.75 16.88
N ASN A 46 9.84 14.94 17.45
CA ASN A 46 8.43 15.33 17.67
C ASN A 46 8.13 15.96 19.04
N SER A 47 9.10 16.11 19.96
CA SER A 47 8.85 16.78 21.25
C SER A 47 9.61 18.09 21.46
N SER A 48 10.47 18.51 20.52
CA SER A 48 11.23 19.77 20.63
C SER A 48 11.10 20.69 19.41
N SER A 49 10.20 20.39 18.47
CA SER A 49 9.99 21.19 17.25
C SER A 49 8.62 21.90 17.21
N LEU A 50 7.87 21.94 18.33
CA LEU A 50 6.55 22.59 18.40
C LEU A 50 6.56 23.89 19.23
N GLU A 51 7.73 24.35 19.69
CA GLU A 51 7.94 25.70 20.21
C GLU A 51 9.14 26.31 19.49
N GLY A 52 8.87 27.00 18.38
CA GLY A 52 9.93 27.67 17.63
C GLY A 52 9.64 27.89 16.16
N PHE A 53 8.43 28.35 15.82
CA PHE A 53 8.18 29.40 14.83
C PHE A 53 6.72 29.85 14.95
#